data_AF-A0ABD3ES15-F1
#
_entry.id   AF-A0ABD3ES15-F1
#
_cell.length_a   1.000
_cell.length_b   1.000
_cell.length_c   1.000
_cell.angle_alpha   90.00
_cell.angle_beta   90.00
_cell.angle_gamma   90.00
#
_symmetry.space_group_name_H-M   'P 1'
#
loop_
_entity.id
_entity.type
_entity.pdbx_description
1 polymer ?
#
loop_
_entity_poly.entity_id
_entity_poly.type
_entity_poly.pdbx_seq_one_letter_code
_entity_poly.pdbx_strand_id
1 'polypeptide(L)'
;MADYDDPVAIAETEAEQQQETLAELFEQRRVQYAMQQMREWDSAKLQVEISLAFASVQHAPSCFLQCVHLYGQLPDKQVTFISQWIETAVTCMQLLQDPQISSVDSLLAGSMLPAFKRSRMPFVADFALAYRVDVQTLTSFCSLLIKIRVGLAAHFMECVKMKHLLPTDVVLEAVIKQKDFRTGDVFVKGHRENQQRFVQMLIDCNVQDKVIKKRLSLFKLKASAFPVYFERRQKATLRFLIYSKEYEQALEFVESSEYLKLYACKMIIRHAGANDPATKQFIFRAGLSEQFPEVDTRAEDSKTFGDKADLSPLDSCLSLVDAIGEGNIVFVDTPAALQTCVDHLMQQPVVGFDSEWKAVHILANPENAPAKCALVQLASREKAFVVDVVALYEHGRVLAPLFRSESVVKLGFDTRGDVKALRPFLTGGFVTDNVMSMLVDLQAVTKKLPILKDAGAAEAKADGGDDKSEDSNGNASSSAGNNEASGFEAKRKNKRSKTGEHKSGTKSSRLGLTAIAETYVGLPLDKRARMSDWERRPLTQAQLYYAALDAHVLVQIFYKMQEKHPIDQFDAVLKRCTQKHVK
;
A
#
# COMPACT_ATOMS: atom_id res chain seq x y z
N MET A 1 9.78 -90.61 -1.00
CA MET A 1 10.94 -91.33 -0.48
C MET A 1 12.15 -90.64 -1.11
N ALA A 2 13.00 -90.08 -0.25
CA ALA A 2 14.19 -89.34 -0.63
C ALA A 2 15.17 -90.22 -1.42
N ASP A 3 16.03 -89.60 -2.23
CA ASP A 3 17.46 -89.80 -2.03
C ASP A 3 18.27 -88.64 -2.61
N TYR A 4 19.42 -88.44 -1.98
CA TYR A 4 20.31 -87.27 -1.88
C TYR A 4 21.63 -87.53 -2.65
N ASP A 5 22.42 -86.46 -2.84
CA ASP A 5 23.83 -86.34 -3.30
C ASP A 5 24.13 -86.41 -4.82
N ASP A 6 24.99 -85.59 -5.45
CA ASP A 6 25.58 -84.23 -5.30
C ASP A 6 26.40 -84.01 -6.63
N PRO A 7 27.35 -83.07 -6.76
CA PRO A 7 27.29 -81.65 -7.11
C PRO A 7 27.74 -81.35 -8.57
N VAL A 8 27.61 -80.09 -9.02
CA VAL A 8 28.63 -79.27 -9.72
C VAL A 8 27.95 -78.09 -10.46
N ALA A 9 28.41 -76.88 -10.09
CA ALA A 9 28.32 -75.59 -10.79
C ALA A 9 26.88 -75.09 -11.09
N ILE A 10 26.48 -73.94 -10.54
CA ILE A 10 26.95 -72.64 -11.00
C ILE A 10 27.05 -71.68 -9.80
N ALA A 11 28.28 -71.24 -9.54
CA ALA A 11 28.53 -70.05 -8.74
C ALA A 11 28.26 -68.82 -9.62
N GLU A 12 27.06 -68.26 -9.51
CA GLU A 12 26.82 -66.86 -9.88
C GLU A 12 27.24 -65.99 -8.70
N THR A 13 28.47 -65.51 -8.76
CA THR A 13 28.97 -64.42 -7.91
C THR A 13 28.21 -63.13 -8.23
N GLU A 14 27.36 -62.71 -7.31
CA GLU A 14 26.97 -61.32 -7.12
C GLU A 14 28.23 -60.50 -6.80
N ALA A 15 28.81 -59.86 -7.82
CA ALA A 15 29.79 -58.81 -7.61
C ALA A 15 29.03 -57.50 -7.32
N GLU A 16 28.84 -57.18 -6.04
CA GLU A 16 28.51 -55.83 -5.59
C GLU A 16 29.60 -54.87 -6.11
N GLN A 17 29.27 -54.10 -7.16
CA GLN A 17 30.12 -52.99 -7.59
C GLN A 17 30.11 -51.95 -6.47
N GLN A 18 31.17 -51.90 -5.66
CA GLN A 18 31.40 -50.82 -4.70
C GLN A 18 31.37 -49.48 -5.46
N GLN A 19 30.34 -48.68 -5.20
CA GLN A 19 30.18 -47.35 -5.77
C GLN A 19 31.30 -46.46 -5.19
N GLU A 20 32.23 -46.00 -6.05
CA GLU A 20 33.34 -45.13 -5.65
C GLU A 20 32.83 -43.87 -4.93
N THR A 21 33.53 -43.47 -3.87
CA THR A 21 33.19 -42.28 -3.07
C THR A 21 33.50 -40.99 -3.83
N LEU A 22 32.85 -39.90 -3.46
CA LEU A 22 33.10 -38.61 -4.11
C LEU A 22 34.54 -38.11 -3.87
N ALA A 23 35.11 -38.43 -2.71
CA ALA A 23 36.50 -38.10 -2.38
C ALA A 23 37.48 -38.80 -3.34
N GLU A 24 37.31 -40.10 -3.59
CA GLU A 24 38.15 -40.86 -4.53
C GLU A 24 38.04 -40.31 -5.95
N LEU A 25 36.81 -40.01 -6.40
CA LEU A 25 36.56 -39.45 -7.73
C LEU A 25 37.18 -38.05 -7.89
N PHE A 26 37.13 -37.20 -6.86
CA PHE A 26 37.77 -35.90 -6.87
C PHE A 26 39.30 -36.02 -6.84
N GLU A 27 39.88 -36.90 -6.01
CA GLU A 27 41.32 -37.16 -5.96
C GLU A 27 41.86 -37.57 -7.34
N GLN A 28 41.15 -38.46 -8.03
CA GLN A 28 41.47 -38.92 -9.39
C GLN A 28 41.03 -37.93 -10.50
N ARG A 29 40.43 -36.79 -10.17
CA ARG A 29 39.88 -35.77 -11.10
C ARG A 29 38.87 -36.33 -12.11
N ARG A 30 38.12 -37.37 -11.76
CA ARG A 30 37.07 -38.01 -12.58
C ARG A 30 35.73 -37.27 -12.47
N VAL A 31 35.75 -35.99 -12.83
CA VAL A 31 34.63 -35.03 -12.63
C VAL A 31 33.33 -35.45 -13.36
N GLN A 32 33.43 -36.06 -14.55
CA GLN A 32 32.25 -36.53 -15.29
C GLN A 32 31.49 -37.65 -14.54
N TYR A 33 32.23 -38.63 -14.02
CA TYR A 33 31.67 -39.71 -13.20
C TYR A 33 31.09 -39.17 -11.89
N ALA A 34 31.81 -38.27 -11.22
CA ALA A 34 31.32 -37.60 -10.02
C ALA A 34 29.99 -36.86 -10.26
N MET A 35 29.88 -36.08 -11.33
CA MET A 35 28.65 -35.38 -11.69
C MET A 35 27.47 -36.34 -11.94
N GLN A 36 27.72 -37.47 -12.62
CA GLN A 36 26.70 -38.50 -12.85
C GLN A 36 26.22 -39.13 -11.53
N GLN A 37 27.14 -39.48 -10.63
CA GLN A 37 26.82 -40.05 -9.32
C GLN A 37 26.00 -39.08 -8.46
N MET A 38 26.44 -37.82 -8.38
CA MET A 38 25.75 -36.78 -7.62
C MET A 38 24.31 -36.54 -8.08
N ARG A 39 24.01 -36.82 -9.37
CA ARG A 39 22.66 -36.69 -9.95
C ARG A 39 21.70 -37.78 -9.46
N GLU A 40 22.21 -38.94 -9.12
CA GLU A 40 21.42 -40.11 -8.69
C GLU A 40 21.21 -40.14 -7.17
N TRP A 41 22.02 -39.39 -6.41
CA TRP A 41 21.96 -39.37 -4.95
C TRP A 41 20.84 -38.49 -4.39
N ASP A 42 20.28 -38.91 -3.26
CA ASP A 42 19.40 -38.07 -2.45
C ASP A 42 20.19 -36.96 -1.72
N SER A 43 19.45 -36.02 -1.11
CA SER A 43 20.06 -34.88 -0.42
C SER A 43 20.93 -35.26 0.78
N ALA A 44 20.60 -36.36 1.47
CA ALA A 44 21.33 -36.77 2.68
C ALA A 44 22.67 -37.39 2.30
N LYS A 45 22.68 -38.31 1.33
CA LYS A 45 23.91 -38.92 0.79
C LYS A 45 24.81 -37.86 0.16
N LEU A 46 24.25 -36.97 -0.65
CA LEU A 46 25.01 -35.87 -1.26
C LEU A 46 25.68 -34.99 -0.19
N GLN A 47 24.97 -34.64 0.88
CA GLN A 47 25.52 -33.82 1.95
C GLN A 47 26.72 -34.50 2.63
N VAL A 48 26.61 -35.79 2.93
CA VAL A 48 27.70 -36.55 3.55
C VAL A 48 28.91 -36.64 2.62
N GLU A 49 28.69 -37.03 1.35
CA GLU A 49 29.77 -37.21 0.36
C GLU A 49 30.50 -35.89 0.03
N ILE A 50 29.77 -34.79 -0.16
CA ILE A 50 30.39 -33.46 -0.38
C ILE A 50 31.19 -33.05 0.85
N SER A 51 30.64 -33.23 2.06
CA SER A 51 31.34 -32.84 3.30
C SER A 51 32.64 -33.61 3.48
N LEU A 52 32.63 -34.93 3.23
CA LEU A 52 33.81 -35.77 3.30
C LEU A 52 34.84 -35.36 2.25
N ALA A 53 34.43 -35.21 0.99
CA ALA A 53 35.34 -34.83 -0.10
C ALA A 53 35.99 -33.46 0.13
N PHE A 54 35.24 -32.47 0.62
CA PHE A 54 35.78 -31.14 0.92
C PHE A 54 36.74 -31.16 2.11
N ALA A 55 36.55 -32.07 3.06
CA ALA A 55 37.44 -32.22 4.21
C ALA A 55 38.74 -32.98 3.89
N SER A 56 38.70 -33.93 2.95
CA SER A 56 39.83 -34.82 2.65
C SER A 56 40.62 -34.46 1.38
N VAL A 57 40.02 -33.78 0.40
CA VAL A 57 40.64 -33.51 -0.91
C VAL A 57 40.88 -32.02 -1.11
N GLN A 58 42.15 -31.63 -1.31
CA GLN A 58 42.55 -30.23 -1.39
C GLN A 58 41.90 -29.46 -2.55
N HIS A 59 41.75 -30.09 -3.73
CA HIS A 59 41.16 -29.49 -4.93
C HIS A 59 39.66 -29.79 -5.10
N ALA A 60 38.99 -30.32 -4.07
CA ALA A 60 37.56 -30.60 -4.11
C ALA A 60 36.68 -29.41 -4.54
N PRO A 61 36.93 -28.16 -4.10
CA PRO A 61 36.14 -27.01 -4.56
C PRO A 61 36.21 -26.81 -6.08
N SER A 62 37.37 -27.01 -6.70
CA SER A 62 37.54 -26.88 -8.15
C SER A 62 36.83 -28.03 -8.88
N CYS A 63 37.01 -29.27 -8.44
CA CYS A 63 36.30 -30.43 -9.02
C CYS A 63 34.78 -30.29 -8.91
N PHE A 64 34.28 -29.85 -7.76
CA PHE A 64 32.86 -29.60 -7.56
C PHE A 64 32.34 -28.51 -8.49
N LEU A 65 33.05 -27.38 -8.63
CA LEU A 65 32.64 -26.31 -9.54
C LEU A 65 32.56 -26.80 -10.99
N GLN A 66 33.50 -27.65 -11.42
CA GLN A 66 33.48 -28.28 -12.73
C GLN A 66 32.29 -29.24 -12.90
N CYS A 67 31.92 -30.03 -11.86
CA CYS A 67 30.70 -30.84 -11.87
C CYS A 67 29.45 -29.98 -12.10
N VAL A 68 29.32 -28.87 -11.38
CA VAL A 68 28.18 -27.94 -11.53
C VAL A 68 28.16 -27.34 -12.93
N HIS A 69 29.32 -26.95 -13.47
CA HIS A 69 29.43 -26.44 -14.84
C HIS A 69 28.95 -27.46 -15.88
N LEU A 70 29.43 -28.71 -15.79
CA LEU A 70 29.04 -29.81 -16.70
C LEU A 70 27.54 -30.10 -16.61
N TYR A 71 26.98 -30.22 -15.40
CA TYR A 71 25.54 -30.40 -15.23
C TYR A 71 24.76 -29.24 -15.85
N GLY A 72 25.28 -28.01 -15.71
CA GLY A 72 24.74 -26.81 -16.32
C GLY A 72 24.69 -26.83 -17.85
N GLN A 73 25.43 -27.71 -18.53
CA GLN A 73 25.41 -27.86 -20.00
C GLN A 73 24.35 -28.87 -20.48
N LEU A 74 23.82 -29.71 -19.60
CA LEU A 74 22.85 -30.74 -19.98
C LEU A 74 21.48 -30.16 -20.42
N PRO A 75 20.79 -30.83 -21.37
CA PRO A 75 19.48 -30.39 -21.87
C PRO A 75 18.34 -30.61 -20.86
N ASP A 76 18.45 -31.60 -19.98
CA ASP A 76 17.45 -32.04 -19.00
C ASP A 76 17.71 -31.54 -17.57
N LYS A 77 18.59 -30.55 -17.42
CA LYS A 77 19.01 -30.01 -16.11
C LYS A 77 17.85 -29.42 -15.32
N GLN A 78 17.81 -29.74 -14.02
CA GLN A 78 16.86 -29.18 -13.07
C GLN A 78 17.57 -28.23 -12.09
N VAL A 79 17.27 -26.93 -12.21
CA VAL A 79 17.93 -25.85 -11.42
C VAL A 79 17.75 -26.01 -9.90
N THR A 80 16.67 -26.68 -9.46
CA THR A 80 16.38 -26.93 -8.04
C THR A 80 17.38 -27.87 -7.39
N PHE A 81 17.86 -28.88 -8.11
CA PHE A 81 18.84 -29.84 -7.60
C PHE A 81 20.21 -29.19 -7.43
N ILE A 82 20.66 -28.41 -8.41
CA ILE A 82 21.91 -27.65 -8.34
C ILE A 82 21.95 -26.71 -7.12
N SER A 83 20.81 -26.10 -6.77
CA SER A 83 20.78 -25.16 -5.65
C SER A 83 21.15 -25.84 -4.33
N GLN A 84 20.67 -27.07 -4.09
CA GLN A 84 21.04 -27.84 -2.90
C GLN A 84 22.52 -28.21 -2.90
N TRP A 85 23.06 -28.64 -4.05
CA TRP A 85 24.48 -28.97 -4.19
C TRP A 85 25.35 -27.78 -3.79
N ILE A 86 25.02 -26.59 -4.31
CA ILE A 86 25.77 -25.37 -4.04
C ILE A 86 25.62 -24.93 -2.59
N GLU A 87 24.43 -25.02 -1.98
CA GLU A 87 24.23 -24.69 -0.56
C GLU A 87 25.12 -25.57 0.34
N THR A 88 25.15 -26.87 0.08
CA THR A 88 26.04 -27.81 0.80
C THR A 88 27.50 -27.44 0.59
N ALA A 89 27.93 -27.23 -0.66
CA ALA A 89 29.32 -26.91 -0.96
C ALA A 89 29.76 -25.59 -0.32
N VAL A 90 28.95 -24.54 -0.38
CA VAL A 90 29.22 -23.25 0.28
C VAL A 90 29.35 -23.42 1.79
N THR A 91 28.48 -24.21 2.41
CA THR A 91 28.56 -24.52 3.85
C THR A 91 29.88 -25.23 4.18
N CYS A 92 30.28 -26.20 3.36
CA CYS A 92 31.56 -26.90 3.54
C CYS A 92 32.75 -25.94 3.38
N MET A 93 32.73 -25.06 2.36
CA MET A 93 33.79 -24.07 2.13
C MET A 93 33.94 -23.09 3.29
N GLN A 94 32.85 -22.71 3.95
CA GLN A 94 32.89 -21.84 5.14
C GLN A 94 33.54 -22.52 6.35
N LEU A 95 33.54 -23.85 6.40
CA LEU A 95 34.18 -24.63 7.46
C LEU A 95 35.66 -24.91 7.18
N LEU A 96 36.11 -24.79 5.92
CA LEU A 96 37.51 -24.93 5.55
C LEU A 96 38.31 -23.69 5.95
N GLN A 97 39.46 -23.90 6.61
CA GLN A 97 40.43 -22.83 6.85
C GLN A 97 41.14 -22.50 5.54
N ASP A 98 40.64 -21.49 4.82
CA ASP A 98 41.18 -20.96 3.56
C ASP A 98 41.14 -21.93 2.36
N PRO A 99 39.96 -22.16 1.74
CA PRO A 99 39.87 -22.98 0.54
C PRO A 99 40.69 -22.37 -0.61
N GLN A 100 41.55 -23.18 -1.23
CA GLN A 100 42.37 -22.78 -2.38
C GLN A 100 41.49 -22.62 -3.62
N ILE A 101 41.10 -21.39 -3.92
CA ILE A 101 40.31 -21.03 -5.12
C ILE A 101 41.23 -20.33 -6.13
N SER A 102 41.42 -20.96 -7.30
CA SER A 102 42.25 -20.39 -8.36
C SER A 102 41.56 -19.23 -9.08
N SER A 103 42.32 -18.43 -9.83
CA SER A 103 41.75 -17.38 -10.69
C SER A 103 40.84 -17.95 -11.79
N VAL A 104 41.15 -19.16 -12.28
CA VAL A 104 40.35 -19.87 -13.28
C VAL A 104 39.00 -20.30 -12.68
N ASP A 105 38.99 -20.82 -11.45
CA ASP A 105 37.76 -21.22 -10.76
C ASP A 105 36.88 -19.99 -10.44
N SER A 106 37.50 -18.89 -9.99
CA SER A 106 36.78 -17.63 -9.75
C SER A 106 36.09 -17.11 -11.01
N LEU A 107 36.80 -17.11 -12.15
CA LEU A 107 36.23 -16.70 -13.44
C LEU A 107 35.10 -17.63 -13.90
N LEU A 108 35.29 -18.95 -13.74
CA LEU A 108 34.28 -19.95 -14.08
C LEU A 108 33.01 -19.77 -13.24
N ALA A 109 33.15 -19.61 -11.93
CA ALA A 109 32.03 -19.34 -11.02
C ALA A 109 31.30 -18.05 -11.41
N GLY A 110 32.04 -16.99 -11.72
CA GLY A 110 31.50 -15.72 -12.21
C GLY A 110 30.65 -15.87 -13.47
N SER A 111 31.10 -16.68 -14.43
CA SER A 111 30.36 -16.96 -15.68
C SER A 111 29.02 -17.66 -15.45
N MET A 112 28.84 -18.32 -14.30
CA MET A 112 27.64 -19.08 -13.95
C MET A 112 26.56 -18.22 -13.29
N LEU A 113 26.89 -17.04 -12.74
CA LEU A 113 25.94 -16.16 -12.04
C LEU A 113 24.66 -15.85 -12.84
N PRO A 114 24.70 -15.59 -14.17
CA PRO A 114 23.49 -15.36 -14.97
C PRO A 114 22.49 -16.52 -14.96
N ALA A 115 22.93 -17.76 -14.74
CA ALA A 115 22.05 -18.92 -14.59
C ALA A 115 21.22 -18.85 -13.30
N PHE A 116 21.77 -18.24 -12.25
CA PHE A 116 21.14 -18.08 -10.94
C PHE A 116 20.31 -16.80 -10.78
N LYS A 117 20.10 -16.02 -11.85
CA LYS A 117 19.33 -14.74 -11.79
C LYS A 117 17.89 -14.86 -11.26
N ARG A 118 17.33 -16.07 -11.22
CA ARG A 118 15.99 -16.37 -10.68
C ARG A 118 16.03 -17.03 -9.29
N SER A 119 17.22 -17.34 -8.77
CA SER A 119 17.44 -17.90 -7.45
C SER A 119 17.34 -16.81 -6.37
N ARG A 120 17.41 -17.21 -5.10
CA ARG A 120 17.42 -16.26 -3.97
C ARG A 120 18.75 -15.50 -3.97
N MET A 121 18.72 -14.17 -3.88
CA MET A 121 19.95 -13.35 -3.92
C MET A 121 20.97 -13.69 -2.81
N PRO A 122 20.57 -14.03 -1.56
CA PRO A 122 21.53 -14.52 -0.56
C PRO A 122 22.32 -15.74 -1.05
N PHE A 123 21.63 -16.76 -1.57
CA PHE A 123 22.27 -17.94 -2.16
C PHE A 123 23.27 -17.59 -3.27
N VAL A 124 22.89 -16.68 -4.18
CA VAL A 124 23.79 -16.26 -5.29
C VAL A 124 24.99 -15.49 -4.75
N ALA A 125 24.80 -14.65 -3.74
CA ALA A 125 25.86 -13.90 -3.09
C ALA A 125 26.82 -14.82 -2.34
N ASP A 126 26.31 -15.79 -1.57
CA ASP A 126 27.13 -16.73 -0.81
C ASP A 126 28.00 -17.57 -1.76
N PHE A 127 27.43 -18.04 -2.88
CA PHE A 127 28.20 -18.71 -3.93
C PHE A 127 29.30 -17.81 -4.50
N ALA A 128 28.96 -16.58 -4.88
CA ALA A 128 29.93 -15.65 -5.47
C ALA A 128 31.08 -15.28 -4.50
N LEU A 129 30.76 -15.11 -3.21
CA LEU A 129 31.74 -14.83 -2.16
C LEU A 129 32.62 -16.05 -1.88
N ALA A 130 32.03 -17.26 -1.80
CA ALA A 130 32.77 -18.49 -1.55
C ALA A 130 33.84 -18.74 -2.64
N TYR A 131 33.49 -18.51 -3.91
CA TYR A 131 34.41 -18.66 -5.04
C TYR A 131 35.23 -17.40 -5.36
N ARG A 132 35.21 -16.37 -4.50
CA ARG A 132 36.00 -15.13 -4.65
C ARG A 132 35.83 -14.50 -6.04
N VAL A 133 34.61 -14.46 -6.56
CA VAL A 133 34.30 -13.83 -7.86
C VAL A 133 34.72 -12.37 -7.82
N ASP A 134 35.45 -11.93 -8.84
CA ASP A 134 36.02 -10.59 -8.89
C ASP A 134 34.95 -9.49 -9.00
N VAL A 135 35.33 -8.27 -8.56
CA VAL A 135 34.43 -7.12 -8.50
C VAL A 135 33.91 -6.71 -9.88
N GLN A 136 34.69 -6.87 -10.95
CA GLN A 136 34.27 -6.51 -12.31
C GLN A 136 33.18 -7.47 -12.82
N THR A 137 33.31 -8.76 -12.54
CA THR A 137 32.29 -9.76 -12.87
C THR A 137 31.01 -9.55 -12.02
N LEU A 138 31.15 -9.28 -10.72
CA LEU A 138 30.01 -8.92 -9.86
C LEU A 138 29.28 -7.68 -10.34
N THR A 139 30.01 -6.65 -10.76
CA THR A 139 29.46 -5.41 -11.33
C THR A 139 28.69 -5.67 -12.62
N SER A 140 29.23 -6.52 -13.48
CA SER A 140 28.58 -6.93 -14.74
C SER A 140 27.29 -7.71 -14.48
N PHE A 141 27.28 -8.59 -13.49
CA PHE A 141 26.08 -9.32 -13.07
C PHE A 141 25.03 -8.40 -12.44
N CYS A 142 25.42 -7.48 -11.56
CA CYS A 142 24.54 -6.42 -11.02
C CYS A 142 23.90 -5.59 -12.14
N SER A 143 24.68 -5.24 -13.17
CA SER A 143 24.21 -4.51 -14.36
C SER A 143 23.21 -5.31 -15.20
N LEU A 144 23.25 -6.65 -15.14
CA LEU A 144 22.22 -7.51 -15.72
C LEU A 144 20.96 -7.53 -14.85
N LEU A 145 21.12 -7.69 -13.52
CA LEU A 145 20.00 -7.74 -12.57
C LEU A 145 19.18 -6.45 -12.58
N ILE A 146 19.84 -5.29 -12.64
CA ILE A 146 19.16 -3.99 -12.61
C ILE A 146 18.22 -3.81 -13.81
N LYS A 147 18.58 -4.35 -14.99
CA LYS A 147 17.73 -4.34 -16.19
C LYS A 147 16.48 -5.21 -16.02
N ILE A 148 16.55 -6.27 -15.21
CA ILE A 148 15.42 -7.17 -14.92
C ILE A 148 14.52 -6.55 -13.86
N ARG A 149 15.12 -6.25 -12.70
CA ARG A 149 14.44 -5.64 -11.56
C ARG A 149 15.48 -5.00 -10.64
N VAL A 150 15.37 -3.70 -10.42
CA VAL A 150 16.29 -2.94 -9.56
C VAL A 150 16.37 -3.49 -8.14
N GLY A 151 15.24 -4.00 -7.59
CA GLY A 151 15.22 -4.66 -6.29
C GLY A 151 16.09 -5.92 -6.18
N LEU A 152 16.30 -6.67 -7.27
CA LEU A 152 17.21 -7.81 -7.26
C LEU A 152 18.66 -7.35 -7.18
N ALA A 153 19.03 -6.34 -7.98
CA ALA A 153 20.38 -5.77 -7.96
C ALA A 153 20.70 -5.16 -6.58
N ALA A 154 19.80 -4.33 -6.04
CA ALA A 154 19.98 -3.71 -4.74
C ALA A 154 20.13 -4.75 -3.61
N HIS A 155 19.30 -5.80 -3.61
CA HIS A 155 19.37 -6.86 -2.62
C HIS A 155 20.65 -7.69 -2.78
N PHE A 156 21.07 -8.01 -4.00
CA PHE A 156 22.34 -8.70 -4.23
C PHE A 156 23.53 -7.88 -3.73
N MET A 157 23.59 -6.59 -4.04
CA MET A 157 24.62 -5.65 -3.55
C MET A 157 24.66 -5.57 -2.02
N GLU A 158 23.50 -5.67 -1.37
CA GLU A 158 23.38 -5.76 0.09
C GLU A 158 23.92 -7.09 0.62
N CYS A 159 23.56 -8.22 0.02
CA CYS A 159 24.05 -9.54 0.41
C CYS A 159 25.57 -9.67 0.31
N VAL A 160 26.18 -9.18 -0.79
CA VAL A 160 27.65 -9.17 -0.94
C VAL A 160 28.33 -8.04 -0.17
N LYS A 161 27.57 -7.16 0.51
CA LYS A 161 28.05 -5.99 1.26
C LYS A 161 28.86 -4.99 0.42
N MET A 162 28.58 -4.90 -0.88
CA MET A 162 29.26 -3.98 -1.82
C MET A 162 28.24 -3.05 -2.49
N LYS A 163 27.83 -1.99 -1.79
CA LYS A 163 26.89 -0.98 -2.31
C LYS A 163 27.44 -0.15 -3.48
N HIS A 164 28.75 -0.20 -3.72
CA HIS A 164 29.43 0.56 -4.78
C HIS A 164 29.58 -0.23 -6.09
N LEU A 165 29.09 -1.47 -6.17
CA LEU A 165 29.10 -2.26 -7.43
C LEU A 165 28.37 -1.54 -8.57
N LEU A 166 27.40 -0.69 -8.26
CA LEU A 166 26.78 0.21 -9.22
C LEU A 166 26.82 1.64 -8.68
N PRO A 167 27.01 2.64 -9.54
CA PRO A 167 26.87 4.04 -9.15
C PRO A 167 25.47 4.31 -8.60
N THR A 168 25.38 5.14 -7.57
CA THR A 168 24.10 5.46 -6.91
C THR A 168 23.09 6.02 -7.90
N ASP A 169 23.50 6.95 -8.77
CA ASP A 169 22.62 7.56 -9.77
C ASP A 169 22.04 6.52 -10.76
N VAL A 170 22.81 5.51 -11.14
CA VAL A 170 22.34 4.41 -12.01
C VAL A 170 21.25 3.58 -11.32
N VAL A 171 21.43 3.29 -10.03
CA VAL A 171 20.42 2.57 -9.24
C VAL A 171 19.15 3.40 -9.08
N LEU A 172 19.28 4.69 -8.75
CA LEU A 172 18.15 5.60 -8.56
C LEU A 172 17.38 5.85 -9.86
N GLU A 173 18.07 5.99 -10.99
CA GLU A 173 17.43 6.11 -12.30
C GLU A 173 16.59 4.86 -12.62
N ALA A 174 17.14 3.66 -12.37
CA ALA A 174 16.39 2.42 -12.54
C ALA A 174 15.19 2.31 -11.59
N VAL A 175 15.32 2.77 -10.34
CA VAL A 175 14.21 2.86 -9.38
C VAL A 175 13.07 3.71 -9.94
N ILE A 176 13.37 4.88 -10.51
CA ILE A 176 12.37 5.80 -11.05
C ILE A 176 11.72 5.19 -12.30
N LYS A 177 12.54 4.67 -13.23
CA LYS A 177 12.07 4.05 -14.48
C LYS A 177 11.15 2.85 -14.23
N GLN A 178 11.49 2.02 -13.24
CA GLN A 178 10.70 0.84 -12.87
C GLN A 178 9.58 1.15 -11.86
N LYS A 179 9.49 2.41 -11.37
CA LYS A 179 8.55 2.85 -10.33
C LYS A 179 8.64 2.04 -9.04
N ASP A 180 9.79 1.43 -8.75
CA ASP A 180 10.04 0.65 -7.53
C ASP A 180 10.66 1.53 -6.43
N PHE A 181 9.90 2.55 -6.05
CA PHE A 181 10.40 3.57 -5.12
C PHE A 181 10.71 3.04 -3.72
N ARG A 182 10.12 1.89 -3.33
CA ARG A 182 10.42 1.24 -2.04
C ARG A 182 11.86 0.74 -2.01
N THR A 183 12.33 0.15 -3.11
CA THR A 183 13.74 -0.23 -3.26
C THR A 183 14.65 0.99 -3.12
N GLY A 184 14.30 2.11 -3.76
CA GLY A 184 15.03 3.37 -3.59
C GLY A 184 15.08 3.85 -2.14
N ASP A 185 13.94 3.84 -1.44
CA ASP A 185 13.83 4.26 -0.04
C ASP A 185 14.77 3.44 0.88
N VAL A 186 14.89 2.13 0.64
CA VAL A 186 15.80 1.24 1.38
C VAL A 186 17.25 1.49 0.98
N PHE A 187 17.53 1.66 -0.31
CA PHE A 187 18.89 1.83 -0.83
C PHE A 187 19.58 3.08 -0.27
N VAL A 188 18.85 4.21 -0.18
CA VAL A 188 19.38 5.49 0.34
C VAL A 188 19.25 5.64 1.86
N LYS A 189 18.76 4.61 2.56
CA LYS A 189 18.52 4.67 4.00
C LYS A 189 19.82 4.97 4.76
N GLY A 190 19.77 5.97 5.64
CA GLY A 190 20.93 6.40 6.45
C GLY A 190 21.90 7.34 5.72
N HIS A 191 21.74 7.59 4.42
CA HIS A 191 22.63 8.45 3.64
C HIS A 191 21.92 9.74 3.22
N ARG A 192 22.16 10.83 3.95
CA ARG A 192 21.40 12.09 3.83
C ARG A 192 21.54 12.77 2.46
N GLU A 193 22.73 12.71 1.86
CA GLU A 193 23.00 13.23 0.52
C GLU A 193 22.25 12.42 -0.54
N ASN A 194 22.33 11.08 -0.48
CA ASN A 194 21.60 10.20 -1.41
C ASN A 194 20.08 10.35 -1.28
N GLN A 195 19.55 10.64 -0.09
CA GLN A 195 18.13 10.95 0.11
C GLN A 195 17.72 12.25 -0.59
N GLN A 196 18.54 13.31 -0.49
CA GLN A 196 18.31 14.56 -1.21
C GLN A 196 18.41 14.35 -2.71
N ARG A 197 19.46 13.66 -3.17
CA ARG A 197 19.66 13.33 -4.59
C ARG A 197 18.48 12.55 -5.15
N PHE A 198 17.99 11.54 -4.44
CA PHE A 198 16.84 10.76 -4.87
C PHE A 198 15.58 11.61 -5.00
N VAL A 199 15.31 12.49 -4.03
CA VAL A 199 14.16 13.41 -4.12
C VAL A 199 14.33 14.39 -5.29
N GLN A 200 15.53 14.94 -5.50
CA GLN A 200 15.81 15.82 -6.63
C GLN A 200 15.56 15.12 -7.97
N MET A 201 16.06 13.89 -8.14
CA MET A 201 15.83 13.11 -9.35
C MET A 201 14.33 12.81 -9.58
N LEU A 202 13.55 12.56 -8.52
CA LEU A 202 12.09 12.40 -8.66
C LEU A 202 11.41 13.68 -9.17
N ILE A 203 11.90 14.84 -8.76
CA ILE A 203 11.40 16.15 -9.21
C ILE A 203 11.77 16.38 -10.67
N ASP A 204 13.03 16.16 -11.03
CA ASP A 204 13.58 16.34 -12.38
C ASP A 204 12.87 15.42 -13.39
N CYS A 205 12.58 14.19 -13.00
CA CYS A 205 11.81 13.23 -13.80
C CYS A 205 10.28 13.47 -13.76
N ASN A 206 9.83 14.60 -13.22
CA ASN A 206 8.42 14.99 -13.10
C ASN A 206 7.51 13.91 -12.49
N VAL A 207 8.01 13.20 -11.47
CA VAL A 207 7.22 12.18 -10.75
C VAL A 207 6.09 12.86 -9.97
N GLN A 208 5.00 12.14 -9.74
CA GLN A 208 3.81 12.63 -9.05
C GLN A 208 4.13 13.19 -7.65
N ASP A 209 3.58 14.36 -7.33
CA ASP A 209 3.85 15.08 -6.08
C ASP A 209 3.53 14.25 -4.82
N LYS A 210 2.56 13.33 -4.87
CA LYS A 210 2.23 12.42 -3.76
C LYS A 210 3.39 11.50 -3.41
N VAL A 211 4.12 11.02 -4.43
CA VAL A 211 5.30 10.16 -4.27
C VAL A 211 6.45 10.96 -3.65
N ILE A 212 6.65 12.20 -4.11
CA ILE A 212 7.68 13.11 -3.60
C ILE A 212 7.37 13.53 -2.16
N LYS A 213 6.15 13.98 -1.87
CA LYS A 213 5.67 14.38 -0.53
C LYS A 213 5.92 13.28 0.51
N LYS A 214 5.61 12.03 0.14
CA LYS A 214 5.85 10.87 1.02
C LYS A 214 7.33 10.74 1.40
N ARG A 215 8.24 11.00 0.47
CA ARG A 215 9.70 10.89 0.68
C ARG A 215 10.29 12.08 1.42
N LEU A 216 9.81 13.29 1.15
CA LEU A 216 10.13 14.46 1.98
C LEU A 216 9.78 14.19 3.45
N SER A 217 8.59 13.63 3.72
CA SER A 217 8.18 13.25 5.07
C SER A 217 9.02 12.09 5.64
N LEU A 218 9.23 11.02 4.86
CA LEU A 218 10.00 9.84 5.29
C LEU A 218 11.45 10.18 5.65
N PHE A 219 12.09 11.04 4.87
CA PHE A 219 13.49 11.46 5.03
C PHE A 219 13.63 12.74 5.88
N LYS A 220 12.52 13.30 6.38
CA LYS A 220 12.49 14.55 7.16
C LYS A 220 13.19 15.71 6.43
N LEU A 221 12.95 15.84 5.14
CA LEU A 221 13.47 16.91 4.30
C LEU A 221 12.48 18.07 4.23
N LYS A 222 12.99 19.30 4.30
CA LYS A 222 12.18 20.51 4.10
C LYS A 222 11.85 20.66 2.62
N ALA A 223 10.59 20.94 2.29
CA ALA A 223 10.15 21.17 0.91
C ALA A 223 10.81 22.41 0.28
N SER A 224 11.15 23.41 1.10
CA SER A 224 11.84 24.64 0.66
C SER A 224 13.24 24.37 0.11
N ALA A 225 13.87 23.24 0.43
CA ALA A 225 15.13 22.82 -0.17
C ALA A 225 14.99 22.39 -1.64
N PHE A 226 13.76 22.32 -2.17
CA PHE A 226 13.44 21.85 -3.51
C PHE A 226 12.54 22.87 -4.23
N PRO A 227 13.09 23.98 -4.76
CA PRO A 227 12.31 25.11 -5.28
C PRO A 227 11.29 24.72 -6.36
N VAL A 228 11.65 23.85 -7.30
CA VAL A 228 10.77 23.39 -8.39
C VAL A 228 9.56 22.62 -7.85
N TYR A 229 9.76 21.73 -6.88
CA TYR A 229 8.66 21.01 -6.24
C TYR A 229 7.77 21.95 -5.44
N PHE A 230 8.40 22.88 -4.72
CA PHE A 230 7.73 23.86 -3.90
C PHE A 230 6.78 24.72 -4.74
N GLU A 231 7.28 25.30 -5.83
CA GLU A 231 6.51 26.12 -6.78
C GLU A 231 5.37 25.31 -7.43
N ARG A 232 5.66 24.07 -7.89
CA ARG A 232 4.63 23.16 -8.44
C ARG A 232 3.47 22.97 -7.47
N ARG A 233 3.78 22.81 -6.18
CA ARG A 233 2.78 22.58 -5.15
C ARG A 233 1.98 23.85 -4.83
N GLN A 234 2.62 25.02 -4.79
CA GLN A 234 1.93 26.30 -4.63
C GLN A 234 0.94 26.55 -5.77
N LYS A 235 1.36 26.35 -7.02
CA LYS A 235 0.46 26.44 -8.19
C LYS A 235 -0.69 25.42 -8.13
N ALA A 236 -0.42 24.21 -7.65
CA ALA A 236 -1.47 23.19 -7.48
C ALA A 236 -2.48 23.56 -6.40
N THR A 237 -2.03 24.16 -5.29
CA THR A 237 -2.91 24.73 -4.26
C THR A 237 -3.76 25.85 -4.83
N LEU A 238 -3.16 26.80 -5.55
CA LEU A 238 -3.90 27.91 -6.15
C LEU A 238 -4.97 27.40 -7.12
N ARG A 239 -4.62 26.47 -8.01
CA ARG A 239 -5.60 25.85 -8.92
C ARG A 239 -6.78 25.29 -8.16
N PHE A 240 -6.52 24.57 -7.06
CA PHE A 240 -7.57 24.04 -6.21
C PHE A 240 -8.44 25.15 -5.62
N LEU A 241 -7.85 26.16 -4.95
CA LEU A 241 -8.60 27.23 -4.30
C LEU A 241 -9.48 28.01 -5.28
N ILE A 242 -8.94 28.40 -6.45
CA ILE A 242 -9.70 29.14 -7.46
C ILE A 242 -10.83 28.28 -8.06
N TYR A 243 -10.58 27.00 -8.40
CA TYR A 243 -11.61 26.13 -8.97
C TYR A 243 -12.71 25.80 -7.96
N SER A 244 -12.35 25.71 -6.68
CA SER A 244 -13.29 25.53 -5.56
C SER A 244 -13.93 26.84 -5.09
N LYS A 245 -13.67 27.96 -5.77
CA LYS A 245 -14.17 29.31 -5.46
C LYS A 245 -13.85 29.77 -4.03
N GLU A 246 -12.73 29.30 -3.48
CA GLU A 246 -12.17 29.71 -2.18
C GLU A 246 -11.28 30.95 -2.36
N TYR A 247 -11.88 32.04 -2.84
CA TYR A 247 -11.14 33.22 -3.27
C TYR A 247 -10.46 33.99 -2.13
N GLU A 248 -11.07 34.02 -0.95
CA GLU A 248 -10.48 34.64 0.25
C GLU A 248 -9.17 33.93 0.65
N GLN A 249 -9.23 32.61 0.78
CA GLN A 249 -8.05 31.77 1.07
C GLN A 249 -6.99 31.88 -0.03
N ALA A 250 -7.41 32.03 -1.30
CA ALA A 250 -6.47 32.25 -2.38
C ALA A 250 -5.75 33.60 -2.28
N LEU A 251 -6.44 34.68 -1.88
CA LEU A 251 -5.83 35.99 -1.62
C LEU A 251 -4.82 35.93 -0.47
N GLU A 252 -5.22 35.35 0.67
CA GLU A 252 -4.31 35.12 1.81
C GLU A 252 -3.07 34.32 1.38
N PHE A 253 -3.26 33.29 0.56
CA PHE A 253 -2.17 32.43 0.09
C PHE A 253 -1.16 33.15 -0.81
N VAL A 254 -1.60 34.15 -1.59
CA VAL A 254 -0.72 34.91 -2.51
C VAL A 254 -0.18 36.22 -1.93
N GLU A 255 -0.66 36.65 -0.77
CA GLU A 255 -0.37 37.97 -0.17
C GLU A 255 1.12 38.34 -0.21
N SER A 256 1.98 37.38 0.15
CA SER A 256 3.43 37.55 0.26
C SER A 256 4.21 37.36 -1.05
N SER A 257 3.56 37.09 -2.19
CA SER A 257 4.24 36.78 -3.45
C SER A 257 3.56 37.39 -4.67
N GLU A 258 4.17 38.45 -5.21
CA GLU A 258 3.74 39.09 -6.47
C GLU A 258 3.63 38.11 -7.64
N TYR A 259 4.57 37.17 -7.73
CA TYR A 259 4.52 36.12 -8.75
C TYR A 259 3.24 35.27 -8.66
N LEU A 260 2.87 34.86 -7.44
CA LEU A 260 1.67 34.06 -7.22
C LEU A 260 0.40 34.88 -7.40
N LYS A 261 0.38 36.16 -7.02
CA LYS A 261 -0.74 37.08 -7.29
C LYS A 261 -1.03 37.15 -8.78
N LEU A 262 0.00 37.39 -9.59
CA LEU A 262 -0.12 37.46 -11.05
C LEU A 262 -0.62 36.13 -11.64
N TYR A 263 -0.08 35.00 -11.16
CA TYR A 263 -0.50 33.67 -11.58
C TYR A 263 -1.98 33.41 -11.23
N ALA A 264 -2.41 33.75 -10.03
CA ALA A 264 -3.79 33.59 -9.57
C ALA A 264 -4.77 34.45 -10.38
N CYS A 265 -4.44 35.72 -10.64
CA CYS A 265 -5.25 36.63 -11.46
C CYS A 265 -5.46 36.10 -12.89
N LYS A 266 -4.39 35.66 -13.57
CA LYS A 266 -4.49 35.03 -14.89
C LYS A 266 -5.37 33.78 -14.88
N MET A 267 -5.31 33.02 -13.80
CA MET A 267 -6.01 31.76 -13.66
C MET A 267 -7.51 31.95 -13.38
N ILE A 268 -7.90 32.91 -12.53
CA ILE A 268 -9.32 33.22 -12.28
C ILE A 268 -9.97 33.82 -13.53
N ILE A 269 -9.30 34.73 -14.26
CA ILE A 269 -9.79 35.25 -15.55
C ILE A 269 -10.05 34.10 -16.53
N ARG A 270 -9.12 33.15 -16.65
CA ARG A 270 -9.27 32.01 -17.54
C ARG A 270 -10.43 31.08 -17.15
N HIS A 271 -10.73 30.97 -15.86
CA HIS A 271 -11.72 30.03 -15.34
C HIS A 271 -13.14 30.61 -15.25
N ALA A 272 -13.27 31.82 -14.71
CA ALA A 272 -14.55 32.49 -14.47
C ALA A 272 -14.86 33.58 -15.51
N GLY A 273 -13.84 34.13 -16.18
CA GLY A 273 -13.98 35.19 -17.18
C GLY A 273 -13.74 36.59 -16.61
N ALA A 274 -13.31 37.53 -17.46
CA ALA A 274 -12.98 38.91 -17.07
C ALA A 274 -14.17 39.70 -16.50
N ASN A 275 -15.40 39.36 -16.89
CA ASN A 275 -16.61 40.07 -16.48
C ASN A 275 -17.25 39.52 -15.19
N ASP A 276 -16.75 38.39 -14.68
CA ASP A 276 -17.28 37.76 -13.47
C ASP A 276 -17.03 38.66 -12.23
N PRO A 277 -18.03 38.88 -11.36
CA PRO A 277 -17.88 39.74 -10.19
C PRO A 277 -16.74 39.33 -9.26
N ALA A 278 -16.58 38.02 -9.02
CA ALA A 278 -15.49 37.54 -8.17
C ALA A 278 -14.12 37.74 -8.82
N THR A 279 -14.03 37.67 -10.16
CA THR A 279 -12.79 38.01 -10.89
C THR A 279 -12.39 39.46 -10.71
N LYS A 280 -13.35 40.39 -10.87
CA LYS A 280 -13.13 41.83 -10.67
C LYS A 280 -12.65 42.13 -9.25
N GLN A 281 -13.36 41.60 -8.27
CA GLN A 281 -13.04 41.76 -6.85
C GLN A 281 -11.69 41.14 -6.48
N PHE A 282 -11.37 39.96 -7.00
CA PHE A 282 -10.08 39.30 -6.74
C PHE A 282 -8.92 40.13 -7.27
N ILE A 283 -9.00 40.66 -8.48
CA ILE A 283 -7.94 41.47 -9.10
C ILE A 283 -7.79 42.81 -8.38
N PHE A 284 -8.90 43.45 -8.02
CA PHE A 284 -8.90 44.68 -7.22
C PHE A 284 -8.19 44.47 -5.88
N ARG A 285 -8.59 43.44 -5.11
CA ARG A 285 -8.01 43.14 -3.79
C ARG A 285 -6.58 42.61 -3.85
N ALA A 286 -6.19 41.98 -4.95
CA ALA A 286 -4.80 41.60 -5.20
C ALA A 286 -3.90 42.82 -5.49
N GLY A 287 -4.47 44.00 -5.77
CA GLY A 287 -3.75 45.23 -6.08
C GLY A 287 -3.14 45.24 -7.48
N LEU A 288 -3.70 44.46 -8.43
CA LEU A 288 -3.14 44.27 -9.77
C LEU A 288 -4.02 44.83 -10.90
N SER A 289 -4.98 45.70 -10.60
CA SER A 289 -5.91 46.27 -11.60
C SER A 289 -5.22 46.87 -12.83
N GLU A 290 -4.10 47.59 -12.66
CA GLU A 290 -3.37 48.20 -13.77
C GLU A 290 -2.76 47.17 -14.75
N GLN A 291 -2.47 45.95 -14.26
CA GLN A 291 -1.86 44.89 -15.07
C GLN A 291 -2.89 44.07 -15.86
N PHE A 292 -4.18 44.27 -15.61
CA PHE A 292 -5.29 43.55 -16.25
C PHE A 292 -6.37 44.52 -16.74
N PRO A 293 -6.08 45.38 -17.74
CA PRO A 293 -7.01 46.40 -18.23
C PRO A 293 -8.31 45.83 -18.83
N GLU A 294 -8.32 44.55 -19.20
CA GLU A 294 -9.50 43.83 -19.67
C GLU A 294 -10.55 43.56 -18.57
N VAL A 295 -10.20 43.75 -17.29
CA VAL A 295 -11.11 43.58 -16.15
C VAL A 295 -11.46 44.95 -15.57
N ASP A 296 -12.73 45.35 -15.71
CA ASP A 296 -13.22 46.60 -15.12
C ASP A 296 -13.44 46.45 -13.60
N THR A 297 -12.52 46.97 -12.80
CA THR A 297 -12.59 46.97 -11.33
C THR A 297 -13.03 48.31 -10.74
N ARG A 298 -13.52 49.28 -11.53
CA ARG A 298 -13.77 50.66 -11.06
C ARG A 298 -14.92 50.77 -10.05
N ALA A 299 -15.85 49.82 -10.10
CA ALA A 299 -17.05 49.78 -9.24
C ALA A 299 -16.87 48.93 -7.98
N GLU A 300 -15.72 48.27 -7.81
CA GLU A 300 -15.49 47.38 -6.67
C GLU A 300 -15.13 48.20 -5.42
N ASP A 301 -15.93 48.03 -4.37
CA ASP A 301 -15.59 48.47 -3.01
C ASP A 301 -14.96 47.29 -2.25
N SER A 302 -14.19 47.54 -1.18
CA SER A 302 -13.41 46.50 -0.47
C SER A 302 -14.26 45.47 0.31
N LYS A 303 -15.47 45.14 -0.16
CA LYS A 303 -16.37 44.14 0.43
C LYS A 303 -15.79 42.73 0.29
N THR A 304 -16.34 41.80 1.07
CA THR A 304 -16.06 40.36 1.01
C THR A 304 -16.62 39.75 -0.28
N PHE A 305 -16.04 38.64 -0.76
CA PHE A 305 -16.65 37.88 -1.85
C PHE A 305 -18.09 37.50 -1.46
N GLY A 306 -19.02 37.58 -2.42
CA GLY A 306 -20.41 37.19 -2.19
C GLY A 306 -20.49 35.81 -1.53
N ASP A 307 -21.40 35.63 -0.58
CA ASP A 307 -21.55 34.37 0.15
C ASP A 307 -21.63 33.20 -0.83
N LYS A 308 -20.85 32.14 -0.54
CA LYS A 308 -20.97 30.90 -1.30
C LYS A 308 -22.43 30.47 -1.25
N ALA A 309 -23.10 30.49 -2.41
CA ALA A 309 -24.42 29.90 -2.55
C ALA A 309 -24.35 28.48 -1.97
N ASP A 310 -25.26 28.18 -1.05
CA ASP A 310 -25.28 26.91 -0.35
C ASP A 310 -25.33 25.78 -1.39
N LEU A 311 -24.40 24.83 -1.30
CA LEU A 311 -24.36 23.74 -2.27
C LEU A 311 -25.60 22.89 -2.04
N SER A 312 -26.53 22.90 -3.00
CA SER A 312 -27.67 21.98 -2.94
C SER A 312 -27.15 20.54 -2.85
N PRO A 313 -27.78 19.69 -2.01
CA PRO A 313 -27.47 18.27 -1.94
C PRO A 313 -27.50 17.62 -3.33
N LEU A 314 -26.64 16.64 -3.57
CA LEU A 314 -26.69 15.85 -4.81
C LEU A 314 -27.68 14.70 -4.62
N ASP A 315 -28.70 14.63 -5.48
CA ASP A 315 -29.72 13.56 -5.46
C ASP A 315 -29.13 12.14 -5.59
N SER A 316 -27.91 12.03 -6.12
CA SER A 316 -27.17 10.76 -6.28
C SER A 316 -26.35 10.36 -5.06
N CYS A 317 -26.37 11.14 -3.98
CA CYS A 317 -25.59 10.90 -2.77
C CYS A 317 -26.50 10.68 -1.55
N LEU A 318 -25.94 10.10 -0.49
CA LEU A 318 -26.64 9.95 0.79
C LEU A 318 -27.05 11.30 1.36
N SER A 319 -28.32 11.41 1.75
CA SER A 319 -28.89 12.55 2.42
C SER A 319 -29.02 12.27 3.92
N LEU A 320 -28.33 13.07 4.73
CA LEU A 320 -28.42 12.96 6.18
C LEU A 320 -29.82 13.32 6.70
N VAL A 321 -30.45 14.32 6.07
CA VAL A 321 -31.80 14.77 6.44
C VAL A 321 -32.82 13.66 6.19
N ASP A 322 -32.69 12.91 5.09
CA ASP A 322 -33.59 11.76 4.84
C ASP A 322 -33.30 10.60 5.79
N ALA A 323 -32.05 10.46 6.27
CA ALA A 323 -31.65 9.37 7.14
C ALA A 323 -32.07 9.56 8.61
N ILE A 324 -32.00 10.78 9.16
CA ILE A 324 -32.29 11.05 10.58
C ILE A 324 -33.20 12.26 10.83
N GLY A 325 -33.53 13.06 9.82
CA GLY A 325 -34.28 14.30 9.97
C GLY A 325 -33.40 15.46 10.47
N GLU A 326 -33.72 16.68 10.03
CA GLU A 326 -32.94 17.88 10.33
C GLU A 326 -32.88 18.19 11.84
N GLY A 327 -33.97 17.96 12.58
CA GLY A 327 -34.02 18.18 14.03
C GLY A 327 -33.10 17.27 14.87
N ASN A 328 -32.50 16.24 14.26
CA ASN A 328 -31.54 15.35 14.89
C ASN A 328 -30.07 15.66 14.55
N ILE A 329 -29.83 16.76 13.83
CA ILE A 329 -28.51 17.29 13.52
C ILE A 329 -28.25 18.48 14.46
N VAL A 330 -27.32 18.31 15.40
CA VAL A 330 -27.10 19.29 16.48
C VAL A 330 -25.71 19.91 16.34
N PHE A 331 -25.64 21.21 16.13
CA PHE A 331 -24.40 21.97 16.27
C PHE A 331 -24.15 22.26 17.76
N VAL A 332 -22.93 21.99 18.22
CA VAL A 332 -22.55 22.07 19.64
C VAL A 332 -21.42 23.07 19.81
N ASP A 333 -21.76 24.26 20.30
CA ASP A 333 -20.85 25.40 20.49
C ASP A 333 -20.82 25.93 21.94
N THR A 334 -21.60 25.32 22.85
CA THR A 334 -21.60 25.65 24.28
C THR A 334 -21.23 24.45 25.16
N PRO A 335 -20.62 24.67 26.33
CA PRO A 335 -20.29 23.58 27.26
C PRO A 335 -21.51 22.78 27.72
N ALA A 336 -22.67 23.43 27.89
CA ALA A 336 -23.91 22.76 28.27
C ALA A 336 -24.41 21.82 27.16
N ALA A 337 -24.41 22.28 25.90
CA ALA A 337 -24.73 21.42 24.76
C ALA A 337 -23.73 20.26 24.61
N LEU A 338 -22.45 20.50 24.92
CA LEU A 338 -21.42 19.47 24.90
C LEU A 338 -21.67 18.38 25.95
N GLN A 339 -22.11 18.75 27.15
CA GLN A 339 -22.49 17.79 28.18
C GLN A 339 -23.71 16.97 27.74
N THR A 340 -24.76 17.60 27.22
CA THR A 340 -25.94 16.91 26.68
C THR A 340 -25.58 15.92 25.57
N CYS A 341 -24.63 16.28 24.71
CA CYS A 341 -24.09 15.39 23.67
C CYS A 341 -23.45 14.15 24.30
N VAL A 342 -22.58 14.31 25.31
CA VAL A 342 -21.94 13.19 26.02
C VAL A 342 -22.97 12.30 26.71
N ASP A 343 -23.93 12.89 27.41
CA ASP A 343 -24.95 12.15 28.16
C ASP A 343 -25.80 11.27 27.24
N HIS A 344 -26.13 11.76 26.03
CA HIS A 344 -26.83 10.99 25.00
C HIS A 344 -25.95 9.87 24.44
N LEU A 345 -24.71 10.16 24.09
CA LEU A 345 -23.80 9.22 23.43
C LEU A 345 -23.28 8.12 24.37
N MET A 346 -23.17 8.38 25.67
CA MET A 346 -22.80 7.38 26.67
C MET A 346 -23.83 6.27 26.84
N GLN A 347 -25.08 6.50 26.41
CA GLN A 347 -26.15 5.49 26.42
C GLN A 347 -26.14 4.59 25.18
N GLN A 348 -25.27 4.88 24.21
CA GLN A 348 -25.22 4.15 22.94
C GLN A 348 -24.21 3.01 23.00
N PRO A 349 -24.48 1.85 22.39
CA PRO A 349 -23.50 0.75 22.32
C PRO A 349 -22.32 1.08 21.40
N VAL A 350 -22.60 1.85 20.34
CA VAL A 350 -21.63 2.26 19.32
C VAL A 350 -21.83 3.74 19.00
N VAL A 351 -20.73 4.45 18.77
CA VAL A 351 -20.71 5.86 18.36
C VAL A 351 -19.75 6.03 17.19
N GLY A 352 -20.21 6.64 16.11
CA GLY A 352 -19.37 7.08 15.01
C GLY A 352 -18.67 8.38 15.37
N PHE A 353 -17.41 8.54 14.97
CA PHE A 353 -16.72 9.82 15.05
C PHE A 353 -15.86 10.08 13.82
N ASP A 354 -15.72 11.36 13.51
CA ASP A 354 -14.72 11.86 12.56
C ASP A 354 -14.18 13.21 13.06
N SER A 355 -13.19 13.77 12.36
CA SER A 355 -12.72 15.12 12.65
C SER A 355 -12.33 15.91 11.41
N GLU A 356 -12.50 17.22 11.47
CA GLU A 356 -12.14 18.14 10.37
C GLU A 356 -11.14 19.20 10.82
N TRP A 357 -10.29 19.64 9.87
CA TRP A 357 -9.26 20.65 10.09
C TRP A 357 -8.99 21.46 8.82
N LYS A 358 -8.57 22.71 8.97
CA LYS A 358 -8.19 23.55 7.83
C LYS A 358 -6.98 22.96 7.11
N ALA A 359 -7.04 22.90 5.78
CA ALA A 359 -5.97 22.35 4.97
C ALA A 359 -4.73 23.26 5.03
N VAL A 360 -3.63 22.78 5.64
CA VAL A 360 -2.36 23.53 5.65
C VAL A 360 -1.70 23.42 4.27
N HIS A 361 -1.59 24.56 3.61
CA HIS A 361 -0.93 24.69 2.31
C HIS A 361 0.57 25.00 2.49
N ILE A 362 1.36 24.68 1.46
CA ILE A 362 2.80 24.95 1.51
C ILE A 362 3.00 26.46 1.32
N LEU A 363 3.40 27.15 2.38
CA LEU A 363 3.81 28.56 2.37
C LEU A 363 5.33 28.71 2.41
N ALA A 364 5.83 29.88 1.96
CA ALA A 364 7.25 30.23 1.98
C ALA A 364 7.82 30.29 3.42
N ASN A 365 6.97 30.61 4.40
CA ASN A 365 7.36 30.66 5.81
C ASN A 365 7.38 29.25 6.44
N PRO A 366 8.48 28.85 7.12
CA PRO A 366 8.65 27.51 7.68
C PRO A 366 7.82 27.21 8.95
N GLU A 367 7.14 28.20 9.53
CA GLU A 367 6.30 28.03 10.72
C GLU A 367 4.92 27.47 10.37
N ASN A 368 4.90 26.37 9.61
CA ASN A 368 3.66 25.63 9.40
C ASN A 368 3.29 24.94 10.71
N ALA A 369 2.52 25.64 11.55
CA ALA A 369 1.81 25.01 12.65
C ALA A 369 1.04 23.80 12.10
N PRO A 370 1.05 22.64 12.78
CA PRO A 370 0.25 21.51 12.35
C PRO A 370 -1.22 21.94 12.27
N ALA A 371 -1.95 21.41 11.28
CA ALA A 371 -3.39 21.63 11.17
C ALA A 371 -4.04 21.29 12.52
N LYS A 372 -4.72 22.28 13.10
CA LYS A 372 -5.48 22.09 14.34
C LYS A 372 -6.85 21.53 14.00
N CYS A 373 -7.35 20.65 14.85
CA CYS A 373 -8.73 20.18 14.74
C CYS A 373 -9.67 21.37 14.91
N ALA A 374 -10.58 21.56 13.96
CA ALA A 374 -11.55 22.63 13.96
C ALA A 374 -12.96 22.14 14.35
N LEU A 375 -13.26 20.86 14.08
CA LEU A 375 -14.53 20.21 14.41
C LEU A 375 -14.31 18.75 14.82
N VAL A 376 -15.15 18.26 15.73
CA VAL A 376 -15.35 16.83 15.98
C VAL A 376 -16.77 16.48 15.59
N GLN A 377 -16.95 15.41 14.82
CA GLN A 377 -18.28 14.90 14.51
C GLN A 377 -18.52 13.63 15.31
N LEU A 378 -19.71 13.50 15.86
CA LEU A 378 -20.12 12.37 16.70
C LEU A 378 -21.52 11.95 16.30
N ALA A 379 -21.78 10.66 16.20
CA ALA A 379 -23.12 10.20 15.83
C ALA A 379 -23.51 8.91 16.56
N SER A 380 -24.78 8.85 16.95
CA SER A 380 -25.48 7.61 17.23
C SER A 380 -26.24 7.14 15.98
N ARG A 381 -27.08 6.11 16.12
CA ARG A 381 -27.94 5.64 15.04
C ARG A 381 -28.93 6.72 14.56
N GLU A 382 -29.39 7.56 15.48
CA GLU A 382 -30.55 8.46 15.31
C GLU A 382 -30.18 9.94 15.38
N LYS A 383 -29.01 10.29 15.92
CA LYS A 383 -28.58 11.70 16.07
C LYS A 383 -27.13 11.89 15.64
N ALA A 384 -26.85 13.07 15.10
CA ALA A 384 -25.51 13.51 14.76
C ALA A 384 -25.21 14.86 15.44
N PHE A 385 -24.00 14.99 15.96
CA PHE A 385 -23.50 16.16 16.66
C PHE A 385 -22.26 16.67 15.94
N VAL A 386 -22.21 17.98 15.67
CA VAL A 386 -21.03 18.66 15.13
C VAL A 386 -20.52 19.61 16.19
N VAL A 387 -19.42 19.23 16.84
CA VAL A 387 -18.82 19.95 17.96
C VAL A 387 -17.82 20.98 17.45
N ASP A 388 -18.04 22.23 17.83
CA ASP A 388 -17.15 23.35 17.54
C ASP A 388 -15.91 23.32 18.45
N VAL A 389 -14.83 22.72 17.95
CA VAL A 389 -13.56 22.66 18.69
C VAL A 389 -12.94 24.04 18.85
N VAL A 390 -13.17 24.95 17.90
CA VAL A 390 -12.62 26.32 17.95
C VAL A 390 -13.26 27.08 19.12
N ALA A 391 -14.58 27.03 19.25
CA ALA A 391 -15.30 27.68 20.34
C ALA A 391 -15.10 26.97 21.69
N LEU A 392 -14.98 25.64 21.69
CA LEU A 392 -14.98 24.83 22.91
C LEU A 392 -13.61 24.30 23.32
N TYR A 393 -12.51 24.81 22.76
CA TYR A 393 -11.17 24.23 22.91
C TYR A 393 -10.80 23.89 24.36
N GLU A 394 -11.07 24.80 25.30
CA GLU A 394 -10.79 24.63 26.73
C GLU A 394 -11.73 23.65 27.45
N HIS A 395 -12.86 23.32 26.83
CA HIS A 395 -13.90 22.42 27.37
C HIS A 395 -13.81 20.99 26.81
N GLY A 396 -12.83 20.67 25.95
CA GLY A 396 -12.72 19.37 25.29
C GLY A 396 -12.61 18.16 26.23
N ARG A 397 -12.17 18.36 27.47
CA ARG A 397 -12.15 17.32 28.51
C ARG A 397 -13.53 16.74 28.85
N VAL A 398 -14.61 17.47 28.57
CA VAL A 398 -15.99 16.98 28.74
C VAL A 398 -16.24 15.73 27.88
N LEU A 399 -15.61 15.62 26.71
CA LEU A 399 -15.71 14.45 25.83
C LEU A 399 -14.82 13.27 26.25
N ALA A 400 -13.84 13.49 27.14
CA ALA A 400 -12.86 12.46 27.49
C ALA A 400 -13.49 11.18 28.09
N PRO A 401 -14.53 11.24 28.95
CA PRO A 401 -15.23 10.04 29.44
C PRO A 401 -15.81 9.18 28.32
N LEU A 402 -16.43 9.80 27.29
CA LEU A 402 -16.99 9.09 26.14
C LEU A 402 -15.91 8.33 25.36
N PHE A 403 -14.82 9.02 25.01
CA PHE A 403 -13.74 8.41 24.23
C PHE A 403 -12.97 7.33 25.02
N ARG A 404 -12.84 7.47 26.34
CA ARG A 404 -12.18 6.47 27.20
C ARG A 404 -13.09 5.34 27.69
N SER A 405 -14.40 5.45 27.48
CA SER A 405 -15.36 4.44 27.89
C SER A 405 -15.03 3.06 27.27
N GLU A 406 -15.11 2.01 28.09
CA GLU A 406 -15.01 0.63 27.62
C GLU A 406 -16.37 0.02 27.25
N SER A 407 -17.48 0.67 27.63
CA SER A 407 -18.83 0.22 27.30
C SER A 407 -19.31 0.72 25.93
N VAL A 408 -18.73 1.81 25.43
CA VAL A 408 -19.10 2.42 24.14
C VAL A 408 -18.02 2.13 23.11
N VAL A 409 -18.35 1.48 21.99
CA VAL A 409 -17.41 1.28 20.88
C VAL A 409 -17.34 2.56 20.04
N LYS A 410 -16.12 3.03 19.76
CA LYS A 410 -15.91 4.19 18.87
C LYS A 410 -15.59 3.69 17.47
N LEU A 411 -16.43 4.02 16.51
CA LEU A 411 -16.27 3.70 15.10
C LEU A 411 -15.63 4.89 14.39
N GLY A 412 -14.57 4.65 13.63
CA GLY A 412 -13.95 5.66 12.77
C GLY A 412 -13.41 5.02 11.49
N PHE A 413 -12.80 5.84 10.61
CA PHE A 413 -12.29 5.38 9.33
C PHE A 413 -10.89 5.96 9.03
N ASP A 414 -9.86 5.12 8.94
CA ASP A 414 -8.45 5.58 8.82
C ASP A 414 -8.04 6.54 9.95
N THR A 415 -8.44 6.20 11.18
CA THR A 415 -8.51 7.06 12.37
C THR A 415 -7.20 7.60 12.93
N ARG A 416 -6.06 7.25 12.31
CA ARG A 416 -4.75 7.65 12.81
C ARG A 416 -4.56 9.17 12.76
N GLY A 417 -5.12 9.83 11.75
CA GLY A 417 -5.11 11.29 11.62
C GLY A 417 -5.95 11.94 12.71
N ASP A 418 -7.16 11.43 12.87
CA ASP A 418 -8.20 11.96 13.77
C ASP A 418 -7.77 11.86 15.23
N VAL A 419 -7.28 10.69 15.66
CA VAL A 419 -6.76 10.52 17.03
C VAL A 419 -5.63 11.51 17.32
N LYS A 420 -4.77 11.79 16.34
CA LYS A 420 -3.68 12.76 16.51
C LYS A 420 -4.21 14.19 16.60
N ALA A 421 -5.20 14.54 15.79
CA ALA A 421 -5.81 15.87 15.75
C ALA A 421 -6.64 16.17 17.01
N LEU A 422 -7.38 15.18 17.51
CA LEU A 422 -8.27 15.28 18.67
C LEU A 422 -7.52 15.26 20.01
N ARG A 423 -6.33 14.65 20.07
CA ARG A 423 -5.60 14.46 21.34
C ARG A 423 -5.43 15.74 22.16
N PRO A 424 -4.95 16.88 21.61
CA PRO A 424 -4.80 18.11 22.40
C PRO A 424 -6.12 18.58 23.01
N PHE A 425 -7.21 18.50 22.24
CA PHE A 425 -8.55 18.89 22.67
C PHE A 425 -9.09 17.99 23.79
N LEU A 426 -8.95 16.67 23.64
CA LEU A 426 -9.45 15.70 24.63
C LEU A 426 -8.65 15.70 25.95
N THR A 427 -7.37 16.08 25.91
CA THR A 427 -6.49 16.02 27.10
C THR A 427 -6.22 17.38 27.73
N GLY A 428 -6.52 18.48 27.02
CA GLY A 428 -6.04 19.82 27.37
C GLY A 428 -4.53 19.96 27.19
N GLY A 429 -3.94 19.21 26.25
CA GLY A 429 -2.49 19.21 25.98
C GLY A 429 -1.62 18.37 26.94
N PHE A 430 -2.21 17.74 27.96
CA PHE A 430 -1.47 16.88 28.89
C PHE A 430 -1.12 15.53 28.26
N VAL A 431 0.05 15.00 28.64
CA VAL A 431 0.47 13.65 28.25
C VAL A 431 -0.43 12.64 28.94
N THR A 432 -1.03 11.75 28.16
CA THR A 432 -1.84 10.62 28.64
C THR A 432 -1.40 9.37 27.90
N ASP A 433 -1.39 8.23 28.60
CA ASP A 433 -1.14 6.93 27.99
C ASP A 433 -2.40 6.34 27.30
N ASN A 434 -3.58 6.92 27.55
CA ASN A 434 -4.82 6.50 26.92
C ASN A 434 -5.70 7.71 26.52
N VAL A 435 -5.89 7.88 25.22
CA VAL A 435 -6.77 8.90 24.63
C VAL A 435 -8.12 8.28 24.28
N MET A 436 -8.16 7.02 23.88
CA MET A 436 -9.39 6.35 23.45
C MET A 436 -9.35 4.85 23.74
N SER A 437 -10.47 4.31 24.21
CA SER A 437 -10.66 2.86 24.43
C SER A 437 -11.64 2.30 23.42
N MET A 438 -11.62 0.99 23.13
CA MET A 438 -12.61 0.34 22.25
C MET A 438 -12.77 0.99 20.86
N LEU A 439 -11.66 1.40 20.23
CA LEU A 439 -11.64 2.01 18.90
C LEU A 439 -11.68 0.94 17.80
N VAL A 440 -12.58 1.08 16.84
CA VAL A 440 -12.70 0.23 15.65
C VAL A 440 -12.53 1.09 14.39
N ASP A 441 -11.50 0.78 13.60
CA ASP A 441 -11.33 1.35 12.26
C ASP A 441 -12.06 0.48 11.23
N LEU A 442 -13.17 0.99 10.68
CA LEU A 442 -13.99 0.27 9.71
C LEU A 442 -13.25 -0.02 8.39
N GLN A 443 -12.21 0.75 8.05
CA GLN A 443 -11.36 0.42 6.91
C GLN A 443 -10.56 -0.87 7.18
N ALA A 444 -10.09 -1.07 8.41
CA ALA A 444 -9.38 -2.29 8.81
C ALA A 444 -10.31 -3.51 8.88
N VAL A 445 -11.54 -3.33 9.35
CA VAL A 445 -12.60 -4.36 9.35
C VAL A 445 -12.91 -4.78 7.91
N THR A 446 -13.19 -3.82 7.03
CA THR A 446 -13.54 -4.10 5.62
C THR A 446 -12.45 -4.89 4.89
N LYS A 447 -11.16 -4.61 5.16
CA LYS A 447 -10.03 -5.34 4.56
C LYS A 447 -9.96 -6.82 4.97
N LYS A 448 -10.52 -7.18 6.12
CA LYS A 448 -10.48 -8.53 6.70
C LYS A 448 -11.78 -9.30 6.51
N LEU A 449 -12.88 -8.62 6.23
CA LEU A 449 -14.14 -9.25 5.85
C LEU A 449 -14.05 -9.79 4.41
N PRO A 450 -14.69 -10.93 4.13
CA PRO A 450 -14.79 -11.42 2.76
C PRO A 450 -15.55 -10.42 1.89
N ILE A 451 -15.10 -10.24 0.65
CA ILE A 451 -15.78 -9.38 -0.32
C ILE A 451 -17.14 -10.02 -0.62
N LEU A 452 -18.21 -9.28 -0.34
CA LEU A 452 -19.55 -9.62 -0.79
C LEU A 452 -19.50 -9.76 -2.32
N LYS A 453 -19.74 -10.96 -2.85
CA LYS A 453 -20.09 -11.11 -4.27
C LYS A 453 -21.55 -10.70 -4.39
N ASP A 454 -21.88 -9.83 -5.34
CA ASP A 454 -23.25 -9.41 -5.60
C ASP A 454 -24.14 -10.65 -5.80
N ALA A 455 -24.93 -10.98 -4.78
CA ALA A 455 -26.08 -11.86 -4.89
C ALA A 455 -27.23 -10.94 -5.34
N GLY A 456 -27.33 -10.72 -6.65
CA GLY A 456 -28.24 -9.72 -7.21
C GLY A 456 -28.40 -9.83 -8.72
N ALA A 457 -28.68 -11.04 -9.22
CA ALA A 457 -29.21 -11.27 -10.56
C ALA A 457 -30.25 -12.40 -10.60
N ALA A 458 -30.77 -12.81 -9.44
CA ALA A 458 -31.79 -13.84 -9.33
C ALA A 458 -32.73 -13.46 -8.19
N GLU A 459 -33.63 -12.52 -8.46
CA GLU A 459 -34.93 -12.32 -7.77
C GLU A 459 -35.59 -11.05 -8.32
N ALA A 460 -36.06 -11.14 -9.57
CA ALA A 460 -37.09 -10.25 -10.12
C ALA A 460 -37.68 -10.93 -11.35
N LYS A 461 -38.64 -11.84 -11.14
CA LYS A 461 -39.79 -12.11 -12.01
C LYS A 461 -40.63 -13.23 -11.41
N ALA A 462 -41.56 -12.84 -10.56
CA ALA A 462 -42.78 -13.57 -10.28
C ALA A 462 -43.86 -12.52 -9.98
N ASP A 463 -44.57 -12.06 -11.01
CA ASP A 463 -46.03 -12.06 -11.01
C ASP A 463 -46.55 -11.85 -12.44
N GLY A 464 -47.68 -12.50 -12.73
CA GLY A 464 -48.14 -12.91 -14.06
C GLY A 464 -48.93 -11.90 -14.90
N GLY A 465 -49.36 -12.39 -16.06
CA GLY A 465 -50.17 -11.70 -17.05
C GLY A 465 -50.19 -12.48 -18.35
N ASP A 466 -51.20 -13.32 -18.52
CA ASP A 466 -51.56 -14.09 -19.72
C ASP A 466 -51.50 -13.27 -21.02
N ASP A 467 -50.94 -13.83 -22.11
CA ASP A 467 -51.70 -14.05 -23.35
C ASP A 467 -51.00 -15.04 -24.30
N LYS A 468 -51.82 -15.66 -25.15
CA LYS A 468 -51.67 -16.91 -25.90
C LYS A 468 -50.79 -16.84 -27.17
N SER A 469 -50.55 -18.05 -27.68
CA SER A 469 -50.26 -18.44 -29.08
C SER A 469 -48.83 -18.19 -29.58
N GLU A 470 -48.18 -19.04 -30.38
CA GLU A 470 -48.46 -20.35 -30.98
C GLU A 470 -47.10 -20.87 -31.52
N ASP A 471 -47.02 -22.18 -31.69
CA ASP A 471 -46.24 -22.89 -32.70
C ASP A 471 -44.69 -22.94 -32.69
N SER A 472 -44.23 -24.12 -32.23
CA SER A 472 -43.72 -25.20 -33.09
C SER A 472 -42.21 -25.45 -33.18
N ASN A 473 -41.91 -26.75 -33.09
CA ASN A 473 -40.72 -27.49 -33.52
C ASN A 473 -39.39 -27.20 -32.80
N GLY A 474 -38.70 -28.18 -32.24
CA GLY A 474 -38.76 -29.63 -32.41
C GLY A 474 -37.35 -30.20 -32.19
N ASN A 475 -37.31 -31.47 -31.78
CA ASN A 475 -36.15 -32.32 -31.44
C ASN A 475 -35.67 -32.21 -29.97
N ALA A 476 -36.05 -33.14 -29.06
CA ALA A 476 -35.82 -34.61 -29.08
C ALA A 476 -34.35 -34.94 -29.32
N SER A 477 -33.65 -35.77 -28.57
CA SER A 477 -33.86 -36.74 -27.49
C SER A 477 -32.41 -37.14 -27.10
N SER A 478 -32.01 -37.82 -26.03
CA SER A 478 -32.63 -38.74 -25.09
C SER A 478 -31.57 -39.07 -24.02
N SER A 479 -32.09 -39.52 -22.87
CA SER A 479 -31.56 -40.58 -21.97
C SER A 479 -30.17 -40.40 -21.35
N ALA A 480 -30.05 -40.15 -20.04
CA ALA A 480 -30.40 -40.99 -18.88
C ALA A 480 -29.39 -42.12 -18.61
N GLY A 481 -28.91 -42.19 -17.37
CA GLY A 481 -28.05 -43.29 -16.90
C GLY A 481 -27.33 -43.03 -15.59
N ASN A 482 -28.07 -43.11 -14.49
CA ASN A 482 -27.67 -43.30 -13.08
C ASN A 482 -26.34 -44.04 -12.83
N ASN A 483 -25.52 -43.64 -11.84
CA ASN A 483 -25.62 -44.08 -10.43
C ASN A 483 -24.34 -43.76 -9.62
N GLU A 484 -24.59 -43.19 -8.42
CA GLU A 484 -24.01 -43.46 -7.11
C GLU A 484 -22.51 -43.81 -6.86
N ALA A 485 -21.94 -42.95 -6.00
CA ALA A 485 -21.29 -43.25 -4.71
C ALA A 485 -19.76 -43.36 -4.57
N SER A 486 -19.31 -42.58 -3.57
CA SER A 486 -18.19 -42.77 -2.64
C SER A 486 -16.83 -42.10 -2.96
N GLY A 487 -16.42 -41.22 -2.02
CA GLY A 487 -15.19 -41.44 -1.26
C GLY A 487 -13.89 -40.74 -1.68
N PHE A 488 -13.66 -39.56 -1.09
CA PHE A 488 -12.37 -38.99 -0.65
C PHE A 488 -11.25 -38.61 -1.66
N GLU A 489 -10.77 -37.38 -1.43
CA GLU A 489 -9.43 -36.81 -1.72
C GLU A 489 -8.96 -36.55 -3.16
N ALA A 490 -8.77 -35.26 -3.50
CA ALA A 490 -7.44 -34.72 -3.83
C ALA A 490 -7.50 -33.22 -4.17
N LYS A 491 -6.75 -32.41 -3.41
CA LYS A 491 -6.41 -31.01 -3.73
C LYS A 491 -5.66 -30.95 -5.06
N ARG A 492 -6.33 -30.53 -6.13
CA ARG A 492 -5.68 -30.20 -7.42
C ARG A 492 -5.63 -28.69 -7.62
N LYS A 493 -4.42 -28.15 -7.43
CA LYS A 493 -3.98 -26.85 -7.94
C LYS A 493 -4.17 -26.85 -9.46
N ASN A 494 -4.94 -25.92 -10.01
CA ASN A 494 -4.92 -25.64 -11.44
C ASN A 494 -4.44 -24.21 -11.71
N LYS A 495 -3.41 -24.16 -12.56
CA LYS A 495 -2.66 -23.00 -13.02
C LYS A 495 -2.87 -22.92 -14.53
N ARG A 496 -2.96 -21.68 -15.05
CA ARG A 496 -3.15 -21.21 -16.44
C ARG A 496 -4.61 -20.89 -16.75
N SER A 497 -4.94 -19.84 -17.49
CA SER A 497 -4.20 -19.14 -18.55
C SER A 497 -4.49 -17.64 -18.54
N LYS A 498 -3.54 -16.89 -19.10
CA LYS A 498 -3.54 -15.43 -19.23
C LYS A 498 -3.80 -15.15 -20.71
N THR A 499 -4.95 -14.58 -21.04
CA THR A 499 -5.19 -13.85 -22.29
C THR A 499 -5.61 -12.43 -21.92
N GLY A 500 -5.02 -11.49 -22.64
CA GLY A 500 -4.97 -10.08 -22.26
C GLY A 500 -6.32 -9.40 -22.41
N GLU A 501 -6.61 -8.52 -21.46
CA GLU A 501 -7.42 -7.34 -21.69
C GLU A 501 -7.12 -6.31 -20.59
N HIS A 502 -7.09 -5.05 -21.00
CA HIS A 502 -6.69 -3.88 -20.24
C HIS A 502 -7.32 -3.83 -18.84
N LYS A 503 -6.49 -3.99 -17.78
CA LYS A 503 -6.84 -3.50 -16.43
C LYS A 503 -5.88 -2.40 -16.04
N SER A 504 -6.33 -1.18 -16.34
CA SER A 504 -5.87 0.05 -15.70
C SER A 504 -5.89 -0.13 -14.17
N GLY A 505 -4.94 0.54 -13.50
CA GLY A 505 -4.73 0.39 -12.07
C GLY A 505 -5.89 0.94 -11.24
N THR A 506 -6.77 0.05 -10.78
CA THR A 506 -7.93 0.43 -9.93
C THR A 506 -8.03 -0.42 -8.66
N LYS A 507 -6.91 -0.81 -8.05
CA LYS A 507 -6.93 -1.51 -6.75
C LYS A 507 -7.07 -0.58 -5.53
N SER A 508 -6.91 0.74 -5.71
CA SER A 508 -6.91 1.68 -4.58
C SER A 508 -8.28 2.31 -4.26
N SER A 509 -9.30 2.20 -5.12
CA SER A 509 -10.57 2.92 -4.95
C SER A 509 -11.60 2.20 -4.08
N ARG A 510 -11.53 0.87 -3.93
CA ARG A 510 -12.54 0.06 -3.20
C ARG A 510 -12.46 0.12 -1.68
N LEU A 511 -11.57 0.94 -1.11
CA LEU A 511 -11.33 1.02 0.34
C LEU A 511 -11.47 2.45 0.88
N GLY A 512 -12.09 3.36 0.14
CA GLY A 512 -12.47 4.68 0.66
C GLY A 512 -13.85 4.64 1.32
N LEU A 513 -14.11 5.54 2.28
CA LEU A 513 -15.36 5.59 3.03
C LEU A 513 -16.58 5.64 2.09
N THR A 514 -16.56 6.52 1.09
CA THR A 514 -17.60 6.61 0.06
C THR A 514 -17.87 5.29 -0.69
N ALA A 515 -16.82 4.55 -1.07
CA ALA A 515 -16.99 3.29 -1.79
C ALA A 515 -17.57 2.20 -0.87
N ILE A 516 -17.26 2.25 0.43
CA ILE A 516 -17.79 1.34 1.43
C ILE A 516 -19.24 1.71 1.77
N ALA A 517 -19.55 3.00 1.88
CA ALA A 517 -20.92 3.50 2.02
C ALA A 517 -21.78 3.02 0.83
N GLU A 518 -21.30 3.19 -0.40
CA GLU A 518 -21.99 2.69 -1.59
C GLU A 518 -22.21 1.17 -1.56
N THR A 519 -21.23 0.39 -1.08
CA THR A 519 -21.33 -1.08 -0.97
C THR A 519 -22.35 -1.54 0.10
N TYR A 520 -22.38 -0.88 1.25
CA TYR A 520 -23.18 -1.35 2.40
C TYR A 520 -24.52 -0.63 2.54
N VAL A 521 -24.55 0.67 2.27
CA VAL A 521 -25.71 1.57 2.41
C VAL A 521 -26.38 1.82 1.04
N GLY A 522 -25.67 1.63 -0.07
CA GLY A 522 -26.23 1.68 -1.43
C GLY A 522 -26.02 2.99 -2.19
N LEU A 523 -25.55 4.05 -1.52
CA LEU A 523 -25.29 5.36 -2.13
C LEU A 523 -23.92 5.92 -1.68
N PRO A 524 -23.26 6.71 -2.55
CA PRO A 524 -22.00 7.36 -2.22
C PRO A 524 -22.19 8.59 -1.31
N LEU A 525 -21.08 9.09 -0.79
CA LEU A 525 -20.99 10.35 -0.04
C LEU A 525 -20.55 11.49 -0.96
N ASP A 526 -21.17 12.66 -0.82
CA ASP A 526 -20.73 13.90 -1.46
C ASP A 526 -19.40 14.35 -0.83
N LYS A 527 -18.39 14.68 -1.64
CA LYS A 527 -17.04 15.08 -1.18
C LYS A 527 -16.74 16.56 -1.35
N ARG A 528 -17.70 17.36 -1.82
CA ARG A 528 -17.45 18.76 -2.22
C ARG A 528 -17.00 19.64 -1.05
N ALA A 529 -17.46 19.37 0.18
CA ALA A 529 -17.10 20.14 1.37
C ALA A 529 -15.81 19.68 2.08
N ARG A 530 -15.24 18.53 1.70
CA ARG A 530 -14.09 17.90 2.38
C ARG A 530 -12.84 18.80 2.50
N MET A 531 -12.62 19.69 1.53
CA MET A 531 -11.46 20.59 1.51
C MET A 531 -11.87 22.05 1.75
N SER A 532 -12.95 22.29 2.50
CA SER A 532 -13.44 23.62 2.86
C SER A 532 -12.61 24.27 3.98
N ASP A 533 -12.86 25.55 4.24
CA ASP A 533 -12.36 26.20 5.46
C ASP A 533 -13.22 25.80 6.67
N TRP A 534 -12.74 24.82 7.43
CA TRP A 534 -13.42 24.32 8.63
C TRP A 534 -13.25 25.24 9.86
N GLU A 535 -12.42 26.29 9.78
CA GLU A 535 -12.29 27.31 10.83
C GLU A 535 -13.29 28.46 10.63
N ARG A 536 -13.96 28.55 9.46
CA ARG A 536 -14.99 29.56 9.17
C ARG A 536 -16.16 29.46 10.15
N ARG A 537 -16.64 30.60 10.65
CA ARG A 537 -17.90 30.69 11.42
C ARG A 537 -18.81 31.81 10.89
N PRO A 538 -20.14 31.60 10.82
CA PRO A 538 -20.82 30.31 10.99
C PRO A 538 -20.45 29.32 9.86
N LEU A 539 -20.59 28.01 10.13
CA LEU A 539 -20.50 26.99 9.09
C LEU A 539 -21.66 27.15 8.09
N THR A 540 -21.45 26.82 6.82
CA THR A 540 -22.57 26.72 5.87
C THR A 540 -23.40 25.45 6.13
N GLN A 541 -24.64 25.39 5.64
CA GLN A 541 -25.47 24.20 5.81
C GLN A 541 -24.82 22.97 5.16
N ALA A 542 -24.25 23.13 3.97
CA ALA A 542 -23.50 22.07 3.31
C ALA A 542 -22.31 21.55 4.13
N GLN A 543 -21.58 22.43 4.84
CA GLN A 543 -20.49 22.02 5.74
C GLN A 543 -21.02 21.24 6.94
N LEU A 544 -22.08 21.73 7.58
CA LEU A 544 -22.71 21.08 8.73
C LEU A 544 -23.21 19.67 8.38
N TYR A 545 -23.93 19.55 7.26
CA TYR A 545 -24.48 18.26 6.80
C TYR A 545 -23.41 17.29 6.37
N TYR A 546 -22.39 17.74 5.63
CA TYR A 546 -21.25 16.90 5.26
C TYR A 546 -20.57 16.34 6.51
N ALA A 547 -20.23 17.22 7.46
CA ALA A 547 -19.53 16.83 8.68
C ALA A 547 -20.35 15.81 9.49
N ALA A 548 -21.62 16.11 9.74
CA ALA A 548 -22.50 15.22 10.51
C ALA A 548 -22.69 13.85 9.83
N LEU A 549 -22.75 13.81 8.49
CA LEU A 549 -22.92 12.58 7.72
C LEU A 549 -21.69 11.66 7.82
N ASP A 550 -20.47 12.22 7.83
CA ASP A 550 -19.23 11.43 7.91
C ASP A 550 -19.12 10.62 9.23
N ALA A 551 -19.66 11.13 10.34
CA ALA A 551 -19.79 10.35 11.57
C ALA A 551 -20.98 9.37 11.54
N HIS A 552 -22.14 9.81 11.05
CA HIS A 552 -23.37 9.00 11.04
C HIS A 552 -23.27 7.77 10.13
N VAL A 553 -22.68 7.92 8.95
CA VAL A 553 -22.53 6.84 7.98
C VAL A 553 -21.70 5.68 8.54
N LEU A 554 -20.76 5.93 9.46
CA LEU A 554 -19.98 4.88 10.11
C LEU A 554 -20.86 3.96 10.95
N VAL A 555 -21.83 4.52 11.67
CA VAL A 555 -22.81 3.76 12.44
C VAL A 555 -23.69 2.92 11.51
N GLN A 556 -24.16 3.51 10.41
CA GLN A 556 -24.96 2.80 9.40
C GLN A 556 -24.18 1.65 8.75
N ILE A 557 -22.93 1.91 8.35
CA ILE A 557 -22.04 0.89 7.77
C ILE A 557 -21.83 -0.25 8.77
N PHE A 558 -21.58 0.05 10.05
CA PHE A 558 -21.38 -0.97 11.08
C PHE A 558 -22.58 -1.90 11.20
N TYR A 559 -23.80 -1.36 11.33
CA TYR A 559 -25.00 -2.18 11.42
C TYR A 559 -25.26 -2.95 10.11
N LYS A 560 -25.03 -2.34 8.94
CA LYS A 560 -25.14 -3.05 7.65
C LYS A 560 -24.10 -4.15 7.48
N MET A 561 -22.90 -3.99 8.05
CA MET A 561 -21.90 -5.07 8.10
C MET A 561 -22.35 -6.22 8.99
N GLN A 562 -22.93 -5.90 10.15
CA GLN A 562 -23.47 -6.91 11.07
C GLN A 562 -24.65 -7.68 10.45
N GLU A 563 -25.52 -7.00 9.68
CA GLU A 563 -26.63 -7.63 8.95
C GLU A 563 -26.17 -8.52 7.79
N LYS A 564 -25.18 -8.07 7.00
CA LYS A 564 -24.76 -8.75 5.76
C LYS A 564 -23.75 -9.88 5.97
N HIS A 565 -23.16 -10.03 7.15
CA HIS A 565 -22.12 -11.03 7.44
C HIS A 565 -22.55 -11.94 8.58
N PRO A 566 -22.18 -13.25 8.58
CA PRO A 566 -22.46 -14.15 9.70
C PRO A 566 -21.91 -13.59 11.02
N ILE A 567 -22.71 -13.65 12.08
CA ILE A 567 -22.41 -13.05 13.39
C ILE A 567 -21.04 -13.48 13.91
N ASP A 568 -20.76 -14.79 13.95
CA ASP A 568 -19.48 -15.33 14.45
C ASP A 568 -18.27 -14.79 13.66
N GLN A 569 -18.44 -14.63 12.35
CA GLN A 569 -17.38 -14.12 11.48
C GLN A 569 -17.16 -12.63 11.71
N PHE A 570 -18.24 -11.85 11.75
CA PHE A 570 -18.18 -10.42 11.98
C PHE A 570 -17.57 -10.11 13.35
N ASP A 571 -18.04 -10.76 14.41
CA ASP A 571 -17.55 -10.56 15.78
C ASP A 571 -16.07 -10.95 15.93
N ALA A 572 -15.64 -12.06 15.30
CA ALA A 572 -14.25 -12.46 15.31
C ALA A 572 -13.34 -11.44 14.61
N VAL A 573 -13.78 -10.86 13.49
CA VAL A 573 -13.04 -9.80 12.78
C VAL A 573 -13.04 -8.51 13.59
N LEU A 574 -14.20 -8.11 14.12
CA LEU A 574 -14.39 -6.93 14.93
C LEU A 574 -13.43 -6.96 16.13
N LYS A 575 -13.46 -8.04 16.93
CA LYS A 575 -12.57 -8.24 18.08
C LYS A 575 -11.08 -8.13 17.73
N ARG A 576 -10.67 -8.59 16.54
CA ARG A 576 -9.27 -8.48 16.05
C ARG A 576 -8.91 -7.09 15.54
N CYS A 577 -9.90 -6.26 15.22
CA CYS A 577 -9.72 -4.89 14.75
C CYS A 577 -9.93 -3.85 15.85
N THR A 578 -10.60 -4.22 16.95
CA THR A 578 -10.80 -3.35 18.10
C THR A 578 -9.48 -3.09 18.83
N GLN A 579 -9.09 -1.83 18.86
CA GLN A 579 -8.01 -1.33 19.68
C GLN A 579 -8.58 -1.03 21.08
N LYS A 580 -8.24 -1.88 22.05
CA LYS A 580 -8.71 -1.71 23.44
C LYS A 580 -8.18 -0.43 24.08
N HIS A 581 -6.95 -0.04 23.74
CA HIS A 581 -6.26 1.12 24.28
C HIS A 581 -5.51 1.83 23.15
N VAL A 582 -5.71 3.14 23.03
CA VAL A 582 -5.08 3.98 22.02
C VAL A 582 -4.28 5.07 22.73
N LYS A 583 -2.95 4.98 22.59
CA LYS A 583 -2.00 5.95 23.15
C LYS A 583 -1.95 7.22 22.34
#